data_AF-A0A850NKY5-F1
#
_entry.id   AF-A0A850NKY5-F1
#
_cell.length_a   1.000
_cell.length_b   1.000
_cell.length_c   1.000
_cell.angle_alpha   90.00
_cell.angle_beta   90.00
_cell.angle_gamma   90.00
#
_symmetry.space_group_name_H-M   'P 1'
#
loop_
_entity.id
_entity.type
_entity.pdbx_description
1 polymer ?
#
loop_
_entity_poly.entity_id
_entity_poly.type
_entity_poly.pdbx_seq_one_letter_code
_entity_poly.pdbx_strand_id
1 'polypeptide(L)'
;MDVTDKKGRVLTIRELSPSAHLDIFEACGANSGNHMWTAMALAVCAVSAIDGVPRPMPLKVSDVKARADELGFDGLNAINEAFRTENIVEADRDVAKN
;
A
#
# COMPACT_ATOMS: atom_id res chain seq x y z
N MET A 1 0.16 -10.50 1.20
CA MET A 1 -0.73 -10.77 2.35
C MET A 1 -2.15 -10.36 2.00
N ASP A 2 -3.15 -10.90 2.70
CA ASP A 2 -4.54 -10.45 2.59
C ASP A 2 -4.94 -9.77 3.90
N VAL A 3 -5.61 -8.61 3.80
CA VAL A 3 -6.17 -7.88 4.95
C VAL A 3 -7.63 -7.55 4.70
N THR A 4 -8.45 -7.65 5.73
CA THR A 4 -9.86 -7.28 5.67
C THR A 4 -10.04 -5.85 6.19
N ASP A 5 -10.67 -4.98 5.40
CA ASP A 5 -11.00 -3.64 5.85
C ASP A 5 -12.32 -3.60 6.66
N LYS A 6 -12.63 -2.43 7.25
CA LYS A 6 -13.87 -2.25 8.02
C LYS A 6 -15.16 -2.37 7.21
N LYS A 7 -15.07 -2.32 5.88
CA LYS A 7 -16.21 -2.54 4.97
C LYS A 7 -16.40 -4.02 4.64
N GLY A 8 -15.53 -4.90 5.15
CA GLY A 8 -15.56 -6.34 4.91
C GLY A 8 -14.90 -6.75 3.60
N ARG A 9 -14.21 -5.84 2.91
CA ARG A 9 -13.49 -6.17 1.67
C ARG A 9 -12.15 -6.80 2.00
N VAL A 10 -11.74 -7.77 1.19
CA VAL A 10 -10.43 -8.40 1.27
C VAL A 10 -9.47 -7.69 0.32
N LEU A 11 -8.47 -7.01 0.87
CA LEU A 11 -7.42 -6.34 0.13
C LEU A 11 -6.19 -7.26 0.07
N THR A 12 -5.83 -7.70 -1.12
CA THR A 12 -4.55 -8.39 -1.33
C THR A 12 -3.47 -7.34 -1.52
N ILE A 13 -2.48 -7.36 -0.63
CA ILE A 13 -1.35 -6.44 -0.61
C ILE A 13 -0.08 -7.23 -0.97
N ARG A 14 0.78 -6.63 -1.77
CA ARG A 14 2.10 -7.16 -2.10
C ARG A 14 3.20 -6.18 -1.71
N GLU A 15 4.38 -6.72 -1.48
CA GLU A 15 5.59 -5.92 -1.41
C GLU A 15 5.85 -5.23 -2.76
N LEU A 16 6.32 -3.99 -2.70
CA LEU A 16 6.71 -3.21 -3.86
C LEU A 16 8.22 -3.36 -4.06
N SER A 17 8.66 -3.60 -5.30
CA SER A 17 10.08 -3.60 -5.61
C SER A 17 10.66 -2.18 -5.49
N PRO A 18 11.98 -2.04 -5.27
CA PRO A 18 12.63 -0.73 -5.30
C PRO A 18 12.38 0.04 -6.61
N SER A 19 12.30 -0.65 -7.75
CA SER A 19 11.95 -0.02 -9.03
C SER A 19 10.53 0.57 -9.01
N ALA A 20 9.56 -0.16 -8.45
CA ALA A 20 8.19 0.34 -8.32
C ALA A 20 8.11 1.57 -7.40
N HIS A 21 8.97 1.66 -6.38
CA HIS A 21 9.07 2.88 -5.57
C HIS A 21 9.53 4.07 -6.40
N LEU A 22 10.54 3.89 -7.25
CA LEU A 22 11.03 4.95 -8.14
C LEU A 22 9.94 5.38 -9.15
N ASP A 23 9.25 4.42 -9.75
CA ASP A 23 8.14 4.70 -10.68
C ASP A 23 7.03 5.52 -10.00
N ILE A 24 6.72 5.22 -8.74
CA ILE A 24 5.74 5.96 -7.95
C ILE A 24 6.23 7.37 -7.63
N PHE A 25 7.50 7.54 -7.24
CA PHE A 25 8.06 8.86 -6.95
C PHE A 25 8.10 9.74 -8.20
N GLU A 26 8.44 9.16 -9.35
CA GLU A 26 8.37 9.85 -10.64
C GLU A 26 6.92 10.23 -10.96
N ALA A 27 5.97 9.30 -10.80
CA ALA A 27 4.55 9.58 -11.01
C ALA A 27 4.05 10.70 -10.07
N CYS A 28 4.52 10.78 -8.83
CA CYS A 28 4.16 11.86 -7.90
C CYS A 28 4.61 13.25 -8.37
N GLY A 29 5.62 13.34 -9.24
CA GLY A 29 6.15 14.59 -9.79
C GLY A 29 6.54 15.59 -8.69
N ALA A 30 6.01 16.81 -8.76
CA ALA A 30 6.26 17.86 -7.76
C ALA A 30 5.85 17.48 -6.33
N ASN A 31 4.95 16.49 -6.15
CA ASN A 31 4.53 16.01 -4.84
C ASN A 31 5.44 14.93 -4.25
N SER A 32 6.51 14.50 -4.96
CA SER A 32 7.47 13.52 -4.46
C SER A 32 8.10 13.93 -3.12
N GLY A 33 8.30 15.23 -2.87
CA GLY A 33 8.79 15.76 -1.60
C GLY A 33 7.76 15.79 -0.47
N ASN A 34 6.48 15.55 -0.76
CA ASN A 34 5.43 15.47 0.26
C ASN A 34 5.35 14.04 0.79
N HIS A 35 5.88 13.83 2.00
CA HIS A 35 5.93 12.51 2.63
C HIS A 35 4.55 11.87 2.81
N MET A 36 3.52 12.65 3.16
CA MET A 36 2.16 12.12 3.31
C MET A 36 1.61 11.63 1.96
N TRP A 37 1.91 12.36 0.88
CA TRP A 37 1.48 12.00 -0.45
C TRP A 37 2.15 10.72 -0.93
N THR A 38 3.48 10.61 -0.79
CA THR A 38 4.22 9.43 -1.21
C THR A 38 3.89 8.20 -0.37
N ALA A 39 3.73 8.33 0.95
CA ALA A 39 3.29 7.24 1.81
C ALA A 39 1.91 6.69 1.38
N MET A 40 0.95 7.57 1.09
CA MET A 40 -0.36 7.16 0.61
C MET A 40 -0.29 6.50 -0.77
N ALA A 41 0.50 7.05 -1.70
CA ALA A 41 0.68 6.48 -3.04
C ALA A 41 1.30 5.07 -2.98
N LEU A 42 2.30 4.86 -2.13
CA LEU A 42 2.92 3.54 -1.92
C LEU A 42 1.89 2.53 -1.38
N ALA A 43 1.13 2.91 -0.34
CA ALA A 43 0.10 2.03 0.24
C ALA A 43 -0.97 1.64 -0.80
N VAL A 44 -1.41 2.61 -1.61
CA VAL A 44 -2.39 2.40 -2.69
C VAL A 44 -1.85 1.46 -3.77
N CYS A 45 -0.60 1.66 -4.20
CA CYS A 45 0.02 0.86 -5.26
C CYS A 45 0.39 -0.56 -4.82
N ALA A 46 0.54 -0.79 -3.51
CA ALA A 46 0.78 -2.11 -2.96
C ALA A 46 -0.45 -3.04 -3.06
N VAL A 47 -1.66 -2.50 -3.28
CA VAL A 47 -2.88 -3.31 -3.44
C VAL A 47 -2.93 -3.95 -4.83
N SER A 48 -2.82 -5.28 -4.88
CA SER A 48 -2.83 -6.09 -6.10
C SER A 48 -4.19 -6.72 -6.41
N ALA A 49 -5.10 -6.84 -5.43
CA ALA A 49 -6.48 -7.27 -5.66
C ALA A 49 -7.43 -6.72 -4.58
N ILE A 50 -8.71 -6.61 -4.94
CA ILE A 50 -9.81 -6.30 -4.02
C ILE A 50 -10.88 -7.38 -4.23
N ASP A 51 -11.24 -8.09 -3.17
CA ASP A 51 -12.20 -9.19 -3.17
C ASP A 51 -11.85 -10.27 -4.21
N GLY A 52 -10.56 -10.59 -4.32
CA GLY A 52 -10.02 -11.54 -5.29
C GLY A 52 -10.00 -11.04 -6.74
N VAL A 53 -10.52 -9.85 -7.03
CA VAL A 53 -10.47 -9.26 -8.37
C VAL A 53 -9.14 -8.52 -8.55
N PRO A 54 -8.27 -8.94 -9.50
CA PRO A 54 -6.99 -8.30 -9.73
C PRO A 54 -7.12 -6.81 -10.02
N ARG A 55 -6.17 -6.05 -9.51
CA ARG A 55 -6.07 -4.60 -9.69
C ARG A 55 -4.68 -4.28 -10.22
N PRO A 56 -4.55 -3.74 -11.45
CA PRO A 56 -3.24 -3.33 -11.95
C PRO A 56 -2.67 -2.21 -11.08
N MET A 57 -1.35 -2.18 -10.97
CA MET A 57 -0.65 -1.11 -10.27
C MET A 57 -0.93 0.22 -10.98
N PRO A 58 -1.37 1.27 -10.27
CA PRO A 58 -1.52 2.60 -10.85
C PRO A 58 -0.17 3.14 -11.35
N LEU A 59 -0.15 3.65 -12.59
CA LEU A 59 1.07 4.24 -13.20
C LEU A 59 0.98 5.76 -13.38
N LYS A 60 -0.17 6.37 -13.07
CA LYS A 60 -0.42 7.81 -13.18
C LYS A 60 -1.07 8.33 -11.91
N VAL A 61 -0.84 9.61 -11.61
CA VAL A 61 -1.45 10.29 -10.44
C VAL A 61 -2.97 10.19 -10.41
N SER A 62 -3.63 10.29 -11.57
CA SER A 62 -5.08 10.14 -11.68
C SER A 62 -5.55 8.78 -11.18
N ASP A 63 -4.81 7.73 -11.52
CA ASP A 63 -5.16 6.35 -11.23
C ASP A 63 -4.87 6.02 -9.76
N VAL A 64 -3.81 6.62 -9.20
CA VAL A 64 -3.52 6.57 -7.75
C VAL A 64 -4.67 7.20 -6.97
N LYS A 65 -5.14 8.39 -7.39
CA LYS A 65 -6.28 9.07 -6.75
C LYS A 65 -7.57 8.24 -6.86
N ALA A 66 -7.88 7.74 -8.06
CA ALA A 66 -9.07 6.91 -8.26
C ALA A 66 -9.05 5.65 -7.40
N ARG A 67 -7.88 5.00 -7.25
CA ARG A 67 -7.74 3.85 -6.35
C ARG A 67 -7.82 4.27 -4.88
N ALA A 68 -7.25 5.40 -4.50
CA ALA A 68 -7.37 5.93 -3.14
C ALA A 68 -8.84 6.19 -2.78
N ASP A 69 -9.64 6.73 -3.72
CA ASP A 69 -11.08 6.94 -3.56
C ASP A 69 -11.85 5.60 -3.49
N GLU A 70 -11.49 4.62 -4.32
CA GLU A 70 -12.06 3.26 -4.26
C GLU A 70 -11.81 2.61 -2.89
N LEU A 71 -10.59 2.69 -2.37
CA LEU A 71 -10.22 2.16 -1.06
C LEU A 71 -10.85 2.96 0.09
N GLY A 72 -10.86 4.29 -0.02
CA GLY A 72 -11.21 5.19 1.06
C GLY A 72 -10.30 5.01 2.29
N PHE A 73 -10.60 5.76 3.35
CA PHE A 73 -9.79 5.73 4.58
C PHE A 73 -9.83 4.38 5.30
N ASP A 74 -10.94 3.64 5.25
CA ASP A 74 -11.01 2.32 5.88
C ASP A 74 -10.01 1.34 5.27
N GLY A 75 -9.90 1.32 3.94
CA GLY A 75 -8.94 0.48 3.24
C GLY A 75 -7.50 0.91 3.52
N LEU A 76 -7.21 2.21 3.46
CA LEU A 76 -5.88 2.74 3.76
C LEU A 76 -5.43 2.44 5.19
N ASN A 77 -6.34 2.55 6.16
CA ASN A 77 -6.05 2.23 7.56
C ASN A 77 -5.73 0.74 7.73
N ALA A 78 -6.51 -0.14 7.10
CA ALA A 78 -6.26 -1.59 7.14
C ALA A 78 -4.89 -1.94 6.54
N ILE A 79 -4.51 -1.32 5.41
CA ILE A 79 -3.20 -1.49 4.78
C ILE A 79 -2.07 -1.03 5.73
N ASN A 80 -2.19 0.16 6.31
CA ASN A 80 -1.17 0.70 7.21
C ASN A 80 -0.99 -0.12 8.50
N GLU A 81 -2.08 -0.64 9.04
CA GLU A 81 -2.06 -1.52 10.22
C GLU A 81 -1.39 -2.87 9.90
N ALA A 82 -1.67 -3.43 8.72
CA ALA A 82 -1.03 -4.65 8.27
C ALA A 82 0.48 -4.49 8.13
N PHE A 83 0.96 -3.44 7.44
CA PHE A 83 2.40 -3.18 7.33
C PHE A 83 3.08 -2.89 8.68
N ARG A 84 2.39 -2.22 9.61
CA ARG A 84 2.93 -2.01 10.96
C ARG A 84 3.10 -3.34 11.70
N THR A 85 2.10 -4.22 11.60
CA THR A 85 2.11 -5.53 12.25
C THR A 85 3.22 -6.41 11.68
N GLU A 86 3.41 -6.46 10.37
CA GLU A 86 4.51 -7.23 9.76
C GLU A 86 5.89 -6.79 10.27
N ASN A 87 6.15 -5.48 10.32
CA ASN A 87 7.43 -4.95 10.83
C ASN A 87 7.68 -5.31 12.31
N ILE A 88 6.64 -5.36 13.14
CA ILE A 88 6.76 -5.76 14.55
C ILE A 88 7.08 -7.25 14.64
N VAL A 89 6.37 -8.09 13.88
CA VAL A 89 6.59 -9.55 13.88
C VAL A 89 7.98 -9.92 13.36
N GLU A 90 8.49 -9.19 12.36
CA GLU A 90 9.86 -9.36 11.85
C GLU A 90 10.91 -9.00 12.90
N ALA A 91 10.74 -7.86 13.59
CA ALA A 91 11.65 -7.44 14.65
C ALA A 91 11.71 -8.45 15.82
N ASP A 92 10.56 -8.97 16.27
CA ASP A 92 10.50 -9.98 17.34
C ASP A 92 11.18 -11.29 16.94
N ARG A 93 11.03 -11.70 15.67
CA ARG A 93 11.69 -12.90 15.12
C ARG A 93 13.21 -12.77 15.10
N ASP A 94 13.73 -11.58 14.83
CA ASP A 94 15.18 -11.36 14.77
C ASP A 94 15.81 -11.27 16.17
N VAL A 95 15.07 -10.76 17.17
CA VAL A 95 15.48 -10.84 18.58
C VAL A 95 15.54 -12.29 19.07
N ALA A 96 14.60 -13.15 18.66
CA ALA A 96 14.55 -14.55 19.09
C ALA A 96 15.67 -15.45 18.51
N LYS A 97 16.45 -14.97 17.54
CA LYS A 97 17.55 -15.72 16.91
C LYS A 97 18.94 -15.36 17.46
N ASN A 98 19.06 -14.34 18.32
CA ASN A 98 20.30 -13.92 18.99
C ASN A 98 20.37 -14.45 20.43
#